data_AF-T1EIW3-F1
#
_entry.id   AF-T1EIW3-F1
#
_cell.length_a   1.000
_cell.length_b   1.000
_cell.length_c   1.000
_cell.angle_alpha   90.00
_cell.angle_beta   90.00
_cell.angle_gamma   90.00
#
_symmetry.space_group_name_H-M   'P 1'
#
loop_
_entity.id
_entity.type
_entity.pdbx_description
1 polymer ?
#
loop_
_entity_poly.entity_id
_entity_poly.type
_entity_poly.pdbx_seq_one_letter_code
_entity_poly.pdbx_strand_id
1 'polypeptide(L)' 'SDALLVPKNCIFDHVHEANHCRGFDDWNATAIAACAQREDGHYKLESFSMIQPCGIDRFTGTEFVCCP' A
#
# COMPACT_ATOMS: atom_id res chain seq x y z
N SER A 1 -7.31 -1.90 10.67
CA SER A 1 -6.99 -1.20 9.41
C SER A 1 -7.98 -0.07 9.26
N ASP A 2 -7.52 1.06 8.71
CA ASP A 2 -8.39 2.19 8.39
C ASP A 2 -9.00 2.00 7.00
N ALA A 3 -10.24 2.41 6.80
CA ALA A 3 -10.87 2.32 5.49
C ALA A 3 -10.29 3.38 4.54
N LEU A 4 -9.68 2.93 3.43
CA LEU A 4 -9.20 3.83 2.37
C LEU A 4 -10.34 4.28 1.45
N LEU A 5 -10.41 5.59 1.17
CA LEU A 5 -11.32 6.14 0.17
C LEU A 5 -10.72 5.93 -1.22
N VAL A 6 -11.56 5.54 -2.19
CA VAL A 6 -11.15 5.32 -3.58
C VAL A 6 -11.86 6.33 -4.48
N PRO A 7 -11.21 7.46 -4.84
CA PRO A 7 -11.79 8.45 -5.74
C PRO A 7 -12.00 7.90 -7.15
N LYS A 8 -12.75 8.65 -7.97
CA LYS A 8 -12.96 8.30 -9.38
C LYS A 8 -11.63 8.27 -10.14
N ASN A 9 -11.44 7.27 -10.99
CA ASN A 9 -10.22 6.99 -11.75
C ASN A 9 -9.01 6.54 -10.92
N CYS A 10 -9.19 6.29 -9.62
CA CYS A 10 -8.17 5.65 -8.80
C CYS A 10 -8.43 4.15 -8.65
N ILE A 11 -7.40 3.41 -8.29
CA ILE A 11 -7.41 1.96 -8.15
C ILE A 11 -6.96 1.60 -6.74
N PHE A 12 -7.75 0.78 -6.05
CA PHE A 12 -7.37 0.17 -4.79
C PHE A 12 -6.67 -1.17 -5.03
N ASP A 13 -5.61 -1.45 -4.28
CA ASP A 13 -4.95 -2.75 -4.27
C ASP A 13 -4.24 -3.01 -2.94
N HIS A 14 -3.65 -4.18 -2.77
CA HIS A 14 -2.90 -4.55 -1.57
C HIS A 14 -1.75 -5.51 -1.88
N VAL A 15 -0.73 -5.47 -1.01
CA VAL A 15 0.36 -6.44 -0.97
C VAL A 15 0.35 -7.10 0.40
N HIS A 16 0.29 -8.43 0.43
CA HIS A 16 0.36 -9.23 1.65
C HIS A 16 1.46 -10.28 1.54
N GLU A 17 2.43 -10.24 2.45
CA GLU A 17 3.54 -11.18 2.52
C GLU A 17 3.57 -11.82 3.92
N ALA A 18 2.85 -12.93 4.09
CA ALA A 18 2.66 -13.60 5.38
C ALA A 18 3.97 -13.97 6.13
N ASN A 19 5.07 -14.15 5.40
CA ASN A 19 6.37 -14.52 5.96
C ASN A 19 7.26 -13.31 6.28
N HIS A 20 6.85 -12.08 5.92
CA HIS A 20 7.62 -10.87 6.17
C HIS A 20 6.90 -9.98 7.20
N CYS A 21 7.68 -9.47 8.14
CA CYS A 21 7.21 -8.53 9.14
C CYS A 21 8.02 -7.24 8.97
N ARG A 22 7.43 -6.21 8.36
CA ARG A 22 8.13 -4.96 7.98
C ARG A 22 7.51 -3.74 8.67
N GLY A 23 8.29 -2.68 8.77
CA GLY A 23 7.85 -1.43 9.39
C GLY A 23 6.97 -0.59 8.46
N PHE A 24 6.40 0.49 9.01
CA PHE A 24 5.56 1.41 8.26
C PHE A 24 6.26 1.99 7.01
N ASP A 25 7.52 2.42 7.15
CA ASP A 25 8.29 3.04 6.06
C ASP A 25 8.57 2.07 4.90
N ASP A 26 8.85 0.79 5.20
CA ASP A 26 9.05 -0.24 4.19
C ASP A 26 7.76 -0.48 3.38
N TRP A 27 6.63 -0.51 4.08
CA TRP A 27 5.32 -0.70 3.46
C TRP A 27 4.86 0.53 2.67
N ASN A 28 5.20 1.73 3.13
CA ASN A 28 5.02 2.97 2.37
C ASN A 28 5.80 2.91 1.05
N ALA A 29 7.10 2.59 1.12
CA ALA A 29 7.94 2.45 -0.07
C ALA A 29 7.41 1.37 -1.04
N THR A 30 6.91 0.26 -0.49
CA THR A 30 6.26 -0.80 -1.27
C THR A 30 5.02 -0.30 -2.01
N ALA A 31 4.14 0.45 -1.34
CA ALA A 31 2.94 1.03 -1.94
C ALA A 31 3.28 2.07 -3.02
N ILE A 32 4.28 2.94 -2.77
CA ILE A 32 4.78 3.91 -3.76
C ILE A 32 5.27 3.19 -5.02
N ALA A 33 6.12 2.16 -4.85
CA ALA A 33 6.67 1.39 -5.97
C ALA A 33 5.57 0.65 -6.74
N ALA A 34 4.59 0.07 -6.02
CA ALA A 34 3.47 -0.64 -6.65
C ALA A 34 2.57 0.28 -7.47
N CYS A 35 2.39 1.54 -7.08
CA CYS A 35 1.68 2.51 -7.90
C CYS A 35 2.50 2.97 -9.11
N ALA A 36 3.80 3.25 -8.91
CA ALA A 36 4.69 3.71 -9.97
C ALA A 36 4.96 2.66 -11.08
N GLN A 37 4.67 1.38 -10.84
CA GLN A 37 4.75 0.34 -11.87
C GLN A 37 3.49 0.27 -12.75
N ARG A 38 2.42 0.98 -12.39
CA ARG A 38 1.16 0.95 -13.15
C ARG A 38 1.17 1.98 -14.27
N GLU A 39 0.54 1.59 -15.38
CA GLU A 39 0.29 2.46 -16.54
C GLU A 39 1.54 3.27 -16.90
N ASP A 40 2.66 2.56 -17.09
CA ASP A 40 3.97 3.13 -17.45
C ASP A 40 4.48 4.27 -16.54
N GLY A 41 4.12 4.23 -15.26
CA GLY A 41 4.54 5.21 -14.25
C GLY A 41 3.68 6.46 -14.17
N HIS A 42 2.50 6.44 -14.80
CA HIS A 42 1.54 7.53 -14.70
C HIS A 42 0.78 7.57 -13.38
N TYR A 43 0.79 6.50 -12.58
CA TYR A 43 0.04 6.46 -11.31
C TYR A 43 0.94 6.72 -10.11
N LYS A 44 0.41 7.43 -9.12
CA LYS A 44 1.06 7.77 -7.86
C LYS A 44 0.25 7.28 -6.68
N LEU A 45 0.94 7.09 -5.55
CA LEU A 45 0.30 6.73 -4.29
C LEU A 45 -0.52 7.91 -3.75
N GLU A 46 -1.81 7.68 -3.54
CA GLU A 46 -2.73 8.65 -2.91
C GLU A 46 -2.84 8.40 -1.40
N SER A 47 -3.10 7.15 -1.01
CA SER A 47 -3.21 6.76 0.39
C SER A 47 -2.83 5.29 0.57
N PHE A 48 -2.44 4.92 1.79
CA PHE A 48 -2.13 3.55 2.16
C PHE A 48 -2.42 3.30 3.64
N SER A 49 -2.61 2.03 4.00
CA SER A 49 -2.80 1.58 5.38
C SER A 49 -2.14 0.22 5.60
N MET A 50 -1.84 -0.08 6.85
CA MET A 50 -1.16 -1.32 7.23
C MET A 50 -2.15 -2.48 7.39
N ILE A 51 -1.75 -3.65 6.88
CA ILE A 51 -2.52 -4.89 6.99
C ILE A 51 -1.84 -5.82 8.00
N GLN A 52 -2.65 -6.31 8.93
CA GLN A 52 -2.34 -7.40 9.86
C GLN A 52 -1.02 -7.20 10.65
N PRO A 53 -1.09 -6.75 11.92
CA PRO A 53 0.08 -6.59 12.77
C PRO A 53 0.75 -7.94 13.05
N CYS A 54 2.09 -7.95 13.04
CA CYS A 54 2.93 -9.10 13.42
C CYS A 54 3.90 -8.77 14.56
N GLY A 55 3.93 -7.51 15.01
CA GLY A 55 4.75 -7.03 16.10
C GLY A 55 4.42 -5.59 16.47
N ILE A 56 5.17 -5.03 17.41
CA ILE A 56 5.06 -3.61 17.76
C ILE A 56 5.52 -2.80 16.55
N ASP A 57 4.60 -1.99 16.01
CA ASP A 57 4.84 -1.14 14.83
C ASP A 57 5.35 -1.90 13.59
N ARG A 58 4.89 -3.16 13.43
CA ARG A 58 5.26 -4.01 12.30
C ARG A 58 4.07 -4.80 11.76
N PHE A 59 4.07 -4.97 10.45
CA PHE A 59 2.92 -5.47 9.69
C PHE A 59 3.34 -6.46 8.62
N THR A 60 2.38 -7.27 8.17
CA THR A 60 2.58 -8.31 7.14
C THR A 60 2.07 -7.90 5.76
N GLY A 61 1.55 -6.69 5.63
CA GLY A 61 1.09 -6.17 4.36
C GLY A 61 0.72 -4.70 4.42
N THR A 62 0.34 -4.19 3.26
CA THR A 62 -0.17 -2.83 3.06
C THR A 62 -1.26 -2.84 2.02
N GLU A 63 -2.33 -2.08 2.25
CA GLU A 63 -3.35 -1.74 1.25
C GLU A 63 -3.15 -0.30 0.82
N PHE A 64 -3.44 0.03 -0.44
CA PHE A 64 -3.14 1.33 -1.01
C PHE A 64 -4.07 1.70 -2.15
N VAL A 65 -4.14 3.00 -2.42
CA VAL A 65 -4.89 3.60 -3.52
C VAL A 65 -3.91 4.33 -4.43
N CYS A 66 -3.92 3.95 -5.71
CA CYS A 66 -3.15 4.61 -6.76
C CYS A 66 -4.07 5.49 -7.61
N CYS A 67 -3.66 6.71 -7.90
CA CYS A 67 -4.38 7.63 -8.78
C CYS A 67 -3.45 8.12 -9.92
N PRO A 68 -3.99 8.49 -11.09
CA PRO A 68 -3.26 9.22 -12.14
C PRO A 68 -2.67 10.55 -11.64
#